data_AF-A0A5Z7TGT8-F1
#
_entry.id   AF-A0A5Z7TGT8-F1
#
_cell.length_a   1.000
_cell.length_b   1.000
_cell.length_c   1.000
_cell.angle_alpha   90.00
_cell.angle_beta   90.00
_cell.angle_gamma   90.00
#
_symmetry.space_group_name_H-M   'P 1'
#
loop_
_entity.id
_entity.type
_entity.pdbx_description
1 polymer ?
#
loop_
_entity_poly.entity_id
_entity_poly.type
_entity_poly.pdbx_seq_one_letter_code
_entity_poly.pdbx_strand_id
1 'polypeptide(L)'
;DIVARVLAVMGMVCAGFLAFILFTSGPFARTLPAFPVEGRDLNPLLQDPGLIFHPPLLYMGYVGFSVAFAFAIAALLSGRLDSAFTRFARPWTLAAWVFLTLGIVLGSAWAYYELGWGGWWFWDPVENASFMPWLAGTALLHSLAVTEQRAGFKAWTLLLSICAFSLCLLGTFLVRSGVLVSVHAFASDPARGMFILAFMVLVTGGSLLLFAVRGHRVRSRVNNALWSRESLLLGNNVLLMAAMLVVLLGTLLPLVHKQLGLGSISVGEPFFNTMFTWLMVPFALLLGVGPLVRWGRDRPRNIRTLLLTALVSTLVLSVLLP
;
A
#
# COMPACT_ATOMS: atom_id res chain seq x y z
N ASP A 1 8.21 -2.97 27.76
CA ASP A 1 8.06 -1.58 27.28
C ASP A 1 7.55 -1.51 25.83
N ILE A 2 8.30 -2.00 24.81
CA ILE A 2 7.89 -1.85 23.40
C ILE A 2 6.51 -2.41 23.05
N VAL A 3 6.13 -3.59 23.56
CA VAL A 3 4.81 -4.20 23.33
C VAL A 3 3.69 -3.31 23.87
N ALA A 4 3.86 -2.73 25.06
CA ALA A 4 2.87 -1.82 25.64
C ALA A 4 2.68 -0.57 24.77
N ARG A 5 3.77 -0.02 24.21
CA ARG A 5 3.69 1.12 23.28
C ARG A 5 2.99 0.76 21.98
N VAL A 6 3.27 -0.43 21.42
CA VAL A 6 2.59 -0.92 20.22
C VAL A 6 1.09 -1.06 20.47
N LEU A 7 0.70 -1.71 21.57
CA LEU A 7 -0.71 -1.86 21.96
C LEU A 7 -1.38 -0.51 22.22
N ALA A 8 -0.68 0.45 22.83
CA ALA A 8 -1.20 1.80 23.03
C ALA A 8 -1.44 2.52 21.69
N VAL A 9 -0.52 2.43 20.72
CA VAL A 9 -0.70 3.03 19.39
C VAL A 9 -1.85 2.37 18.64
N MET A 10 -1.95 1.04 18.67
CA MET A 10 -3.10 0.32 18.09
C MET A 10 -4.41 0.73 18.77
N GLY A 11 -4.42 0.86 20.10
CA GLY A 11 -5.55 1.33 20.88
C GLY A 11 -5.99 2.74 20.49
N MET A 12 -5.06 3.66 20.24
CA MET A 12 -5.37 5.02 19.74
C MET A 12 -5.99 4.98 18.34
N VAL A 13 -5.48 4.14 17.44
CA VAL A 13 -6.06 3.95 16.10
C VAL A 13 -7.49 3.39 16.21
N CYS A 14 -7.69 2.35 17.03
CA CYS A 14 -9.01 1.78 17.30
C CYS A 14 -9.97 2.80 17.89
N ALA A 15 -9.54 3.60 18.87
CA ALA A 15 -10.35 4.66 19.47
C ALA A 15 -10.78 5.70 18.42
N GLY A 16 -9.90 6.07 17.49
CA GLY A 16 -10.23 6.96 16.37
C GLY A 16 -11.32 6.40 15.46
N PHE A 17 -11.22 5.12 15.08
CA PHE A 17 -12.25 4.46 14.26
C PHE A 17 -13.56 4.21 15.04
N LEU A 18 -13.50 3.96 16.34
CA LEU A 18 -14.70 3.90 17.19
C LEU A 18 -15.40 5.26 17.27
N ALA A 19 -14.64 6.34 17.42
CA ALA A 19 -15.19 7.70 17.36
C ALA A 19 -15.83 7.99 15.99
N PHE A 20 -15.19 7.58 14.89
CA PHE A 20 -15.78 7.67 13.54
C PHE A 20 -17.15 7.00 13.47
N ILE A 21 -17.25 5.76 13.97
CA ILE A 21 -18.50 4.98 14.00
C ILE A 21 -19.55 5.70 14.86
N LEU A 22 -19.19 6.14 16.07
CA LEU A 22 -20.13 6.74 17.00
C LEU A 22 -20.69 8.08 16.49
N PHE A 23 -19.85 8.94 15.92
CA PHE A 23 -20.24 10.31 15.59
C PHE A 23 -20.72 10.51 14.15
N THR A 24 -20.22 9.72 13.19
CA THR A 24 -20.47 10.00 11.75
C THR A 24 -20.96 8.79 10.94
N SER A 25 -20.83 7.58 11.49
CA SER A 25 -21.19 6.35 10.77
C SER A 25 -21.99 5.38 11.64
N GLY A 26 -22.85 5.92 12.51
CA GLY A 26 -23.63 5.12 13.46
C GLY A 26 -24.56 4.15 12.74
N PRO A 27 -24.40 2.82 12.89
CA PRO A 27 -25.23 1.85 12.18
C PRO A 27 -26.68 1.84 12.68
N PHE A 28 -26.89 2.25 13.94
CA PHE A 28 -28.20 2.24 14.59
C PHE A 28 -29.04 3.50 14.34
N ALA A 29 -28.43 4.58 13.82
CA ALA A 29 -29.14 5.81 13.51
C ALA A 29 -30.20 5.65 12.42
N ARG A 30 -30.08 4.59 11.59
CA ARG A 30 -31.05 4.25 10.53
C ARG A 30 -32.11 3.25 10.94
N THR A 31 -31.93 2.55 12.06
CA THR A 31 -32.79 1.42 12.45
C THR A 31 -33.59 1.66 13.71
N LEU A 32 -33.27 2.69 14.51
CA LEU A 32 -33.97 2.98 15.75
C LEU A 32 -34.37 4.47 15.85
N PRO A 33 -35.63 4.77 16.24
CA PRO A 33 -36.72 3.84 16.55
C PRO A 33 -37.54 3.40 15.32
N ALA A 34 -37.34 4.02 14.15
CA ALA A 34 -38.08 3.72 12.93
C ALA A 34 -37.23 2.84 12.00
N PHE A 35 -37.60 1.56 11.86
CA PHE A 35 -37.01 0.66 10.87
C PHE A 35 -37.87 0.66 9.59
N PRO A 36 -37.27 0.62 8.38
CA PRO A 36 -38.03 0.50 7.15
C PRO A 36 -38.78 -0.84 7.11
N VAL A 37 -40.09 -0.81 6.89
CA VAL A 37 -40.91 -2.04 6.72
C VAL A 37 -40.53 -2.79 5.44
N GLU A 38 -40.13 -2.04 4.40
CA GLU A 38 -39.49 -2.57 3.20
C GLU A 38 -38.07 -2.01 3.09
N GLY A 39 -37.07 -2.89 3.07
CA GLY A 39 -35.69 -2.52 2.84
C GLY A 39 -35.42 -2.29 1.36
N ARG A 40 -34.62 -1.28 1.02
CA ARG A 40 -33.94 -1.29 -0.29
C ARG A 40 -32.86 -2.35 -0.22
N ASP A 41 -32.99 -3.38 -1.04
CA ASP A 41 -31.95 -4.37 -1.23
C ASP A 41 -30.67 -3.71 -1.77
N LEU A 42 -29.57 -4.46 -1.79
CA LEU A 42 -28.34 -4.03 -2.45
C LEU A 42 -28.61 -3.78 -3.93
N ASN A 43 -27.83 -2.87 -4.51
CA ASN A 43 -27.75 -2.73 -5.97
C ASN A 43 -27.52 -4.14 -6.58
N PRO A 44 -28.23 -4.55 -7.64
CA PRO A 44 -28.04 -5.86 -8.26
C PRO A 44 -26.57 -6.23 -8.54
N LEU A 45 -25.74 -5.25 -8.94
CA LEU A 45 -24.29 -5.46 -9.18
C LEU A 45 -23.50 -5.87 -7.91
N LEU A 46 -24.09 -5.66 -6.73
CA LEU A 46 -23.51 -6.00 -5.44
C LEU A 46 -24.03 -7.33 -4.89
N GLN A 47 -25.01 -7.96 -5.55
CA GLN A 47 -25.59 -9.24 -5.13
C GLN A 47 -24.78 -10.43 -5.66
N ASP A 48 -23.47 -10.41 -5.41
CA ASP A 48 -22.52 -11.40 -5.92
C ASP A 48 -21.63 -11.94 -4.78
N PRO A 49 -21.23 -13.23 -4.79
CA PRO A 49 -20.29 -13.78 -3.80
C PRO A 49 -18.97 -12.99 -3.69
N GLY A 50 -18.54 -12.31 -4.76
CA GLY A 50 -17.42 -11.38 -4.77
C GLY A 50 -17.53 -10.33 -3.67
N LEU A 51 -18.72 -9.73 -3.46
CA LEU A 51 -18.95 -8.77 -2.37
C LEU A 51 -18.71 -9.36 -0.98
N ILE A 52 -18.98 -10.65 -0.79
CA ILE A 52 -18.83 -11.31 0.52
C ILE A 52 -17.35 -11.47 0.86
N PHE A 53 -16.49 -11.74 -0.12
CA PHE A 53 -15.09 -12.08 0.12
C PHE A 53 -14.13 -10.93 -0.13
N HIS A 54 -14.31 -10.16 -1.21
CA HIS A 54 -13.36 -9.13 -1.64
C HIS A 54 -13.15 -8.01 -0.62
N PRO A 55 -14.20 -7.31 -0.13
CA PRO A 55 -14.03 -6.22 0.83
C PRO A 55 -13.39 -6.68 2.15
N PRO A 56 -13.81 -7.80 2.80
CA PRO A 56 -13.11 -8.27 4.00
C PRO A 56 -11.63 -8.56 3.80
N LEU A 57 -11.22 -9.13 2.65
CA LEU A 57 -9.81 -9.34 2.32
C LEU A 57 -9.05 -8.02 2.19
N LEU A 58 -9.59 -7.04 1.47
CA LEU A 58 -9.00 -5.70 1.37
C LEU A 58 -8.85 -5.04 2.75
N TYR A 59 -9.90 -5.08 3.57
CA TYR A 59 -9.88 -4.48 4.91
C TYR A 59 -8.89 -5.19 5.84
N MET A 60 -8.79 -6.53 5.78
CA MET A 60 -7.76 -7.26 6.52
C MET A 60 -6.35 -6.82 6.10
N GLY A 61 -6.13 -6.57 4.81
CA GLY A 61 -4.89 -5.98 4.33
C GLY A 61 -4.61 -4.59 4.91
N TYR A 62 -5.57 -3.68 4.83
CA TYR A 62 -5.43 -2.30 5.33
C TYR A 62 -5.20 -2.24 6.85
N VAL A 63 -6.02 -2.96 7.61
CA VAL A 63 -5.90 -3.03 9.07
C VAL A 63 -4.61 -3.76 9.46
N GLY A 64 -4.17 -4.76 8.70
CA GLY A 64 -2.91 -5.46 8.94
C GLY A 64 -1.69 -4.52 8.92
N PHE A 65 -1.65 -3.54 8.01
CA PHE A 65 -0.57 -2.54 7.98
C PHE A 65 -0.53 -1.63 9.21
N SER A 66 -1.62 -1.51 9.98
CA SER A 66 -1.63 -0.76 11.24
C SER A 66 -0.66 -1.33 12.29
N VAL A 67 -0.39 -2.65 12.22
CA VAL A 67 0.55 -3.31 13.14
C VAL A 67 1.98 -2.86 12.83
N ALA A 68 2.39 -2.89 11.56
CA ALA A 68 3.70 -2.39 11.12
C ALA A 68 3.87 -0.90 11.46
N PHE A 69 2.82 -0.10 11.24
CA PHE A 69 2.76 1.30 11.67
C PHE A 69 2.97 1.46 13.18
N ALA A 70 2.22 0.72 14.01
CA ALA A 70 2.31 0.81 15.47
C ALA A 70 3.72 0.45 15.99
N PHE A 71 4.34 -0.58 15.41
CA PHE A 71 5.74 -0.92 15.66
C PHE A 71 6.70 0.21 15.26
N ALA A 72 6.45 0.89 14.14
CA ALA A 72 7.28 2.01 13.71
C ALA A 72 7.18 3.22 14.65
N ILE A 73 5.96 3.58 15.07
CA ILE A 73 5.74 4.64 16.07
C ILE A 73 6.39 4.28 17.40
N ALA A 74 6.21 3.05 17.89
CA ALA A 74 6.83 2.60 19.12
C ALA A 74 8.37 2.69 19.08
N ALA A 75 8.99 2.33 17.96
CA ALA A 75 10.44 2.43 17.74
C ALA A 75 10.93 3.89 17.68
N LEU A 76 10.15 4.80 17.08
CA LEU A 76 10.47 6.24 17.07
C LEU A 76 10.36 6.87 18.46
N LEU A 77 9.35 6.48 19.23
CA LEU A 77 9.15 6.94 20.62
C LEU A 77 10.24 6.41 21.56
N SER A 78 10.69 5.17 21.37
CA SER A 78 11.81 4.60 22.15
C SER A 78 13.17 5.12 21.69
N GLY A 79 13.26 5.59 20.43
CA GLY A 79 14.51 5.96 19.79
C GLY A 79 15.41 4.76 19.48
N ARG A 80 14.87 3.53 19.54
CA ARG A 80 15.60 2.29 19.30
C ARG A 80 14.77 1.37 18.40
N LEU A 81 15.43 0.80 17.39
CA LEU A 81 14.87 -0.27 16.58
C LEU A 81 15.59 -1.55 16.96
N ASP A 82 14.93 -2.30 17.84
CA ASP A 82 15.39 -3.57 18.38
C ASP A 82 15.11 -4.70 17.38
N SER A 83 15.84 -5.82 17.49
CA SER A 83 15.59 -7.02 16.68
C SER A 83 14.18 -7.58 16.84
N ALA A 84 13.52 -7.28 17.97
CA ALA A 84 12.10 -7.56 18.18
C ALA A 84 11.21 -6.88 17.11
N PHE A 85 11.51 -5.63 16.72
CA PHE A 85 10.75 -4.94 15.67
C PHE A 85 10.77 -5.74 14.37
N THR A 86 11.95 -6.13 13.87
CA THR A 86 12.04 -6.86 12.59
C THR A 86 11.38 -8.22 12.67
N ARG A 87 11.57 -8.94 13.78
CA ARG A 87 10.99 -10.27 14.02
C ARG A 87 9.46 -10.26 14.02
N PHE A 88 8.84 -9.23 14.59
CA PHE A 88 7.37 -9.12 14.65
C PHE A 88 6.79 -8.39 13.43
N ALA A 89 7.40 -7.30 12.96
CA ALA A 89 6.86 -6.51 11.86
C ALA A 89 6.79 -7.31 10.55
N ARG A 90 7.77 -8.19 10.26
CA ARG A 90 7.82 -8.95 9.01
C ARG A 90 6.63 -9.91 8.80
N PRO A 91 6.29 -10.83 9.71
CA PRO A 91 5.13 -11.71 9.52
C PRO A 91 3.81 -10.95 9.44
N TRP A 92 3.62 -9.90 10.24
CA TRP A 92 2.41 -9.08 10.18
C TRP A 92 2.30 -8.28 8.87
N THR A 93 3.41 -7.70 8.40
CA THR A 93 3.45 -7.03 7.09
C THR A 93 3.16 -8.02 5.95
N LEU A 94 3.71 -9.23 6.03
CA LEU A 94 3.48 -10.28 5.03
C LEU A 94 2.01 -10.71 5.02
N ALA A 95 1.40 -10.93 6.20
CA ALA A 95 -0.01 -11.27 6.29
C ALA A 95 -0.89 -10.17 5.69
N ALA A 96 -0.64 -8.90 6.06
CA ALA A 96 -1.34 -7.75 5.50
C ALA A 96 -1.22 -7.68 3.97
N TRP A 97 0.00 -7.87 3.45
CA TRP A 97 0.28 -7.87 2.02
C TRP A 97 -0.41 -9.03 1.28
N VAL A 98 -0.45 -10.24 1.86
CA VAL A 98 -1.15 -11.40 1.29
C VAL A 98 -2.65 -11.13 1.20
N PHE A 99 -3.28 -10.67 2.29
CA PHE A 99 -4.71 -10.34 2.29
C PHE A 99 -5.03 -9.22 1.29
N LEU A 100 -4.19 -8.19 1.21
CA LEU A 100 -4.35 -7.13 0.23
C LEU A 100 -4.21 -7.65 -1.21
N THR A 101 -3.25 -8.54 -1.47
CA THR A 101 -3.07 -9.19 -2.78
C THR A 101 -4.30 -10.01 -3.17
N LEU A 102 -4.80 -10.85 -2.26
CA LEU A 102 -6.00 -11.65 -2.49
C LEU A 102 -7.23 -10.77 -2.72
N GLY A 103 -7.38 -9.69 -1.93
CA GLY A 103 -8.43 -8.71 -2.11
C GLY A 103 -8.37 -8.07 -3.50
N ILE A 104 -7.20 -7.56 -3.92
CA ILE A 104 -7.02 -6.95 -5.25
C ILE A 104 -7.34 -7.95 -6.36
N VAL A 105 -6.75 -9.14 -6.34
CA VAL A 105 -6.96 -10.17 -7.39
C VAL A 105 -8.43 -10.57 -7.49
N LEU A 106 -9.10 -10.79 -6.35
CA LEU A 106 -10.51 -11.15 -6.35
C LEU A 106 -11.39 -9.99 -6.83
N GLY A 107 -11.04 -8.76 -6.47
CA GLY A 107 -11.74 -7.56 -6.94
C GLY A 107 -11.62 -7.38 -8.45
N SER A 108 -10.42 -7.55 -8.99
CA SER A 108 -10.15 -7.56 -10.44
C SER A 108 -10.93 -8.65 -11.16
N ALA A 109 -11.00 -9.85 -10.58
CA ALA A 109 -11.79 -10.95 -11.14
C ALA A 109 -13.28 -10.59 -11.19
N TRP A 110 -13.81 -10.08 -10.07
CA TRP A 110 -15.21 -9.68 -9.95
C TRP A 110 -15.57 -8.55 -10.92
N ALA A 111 -14.77 -7.49 -10.96
CA ALA A 111 -14.96 -6.38 -11.89
C ALA A 111 -14.92 -6.83 -13.36
N TYR A 112 -14.06 -7.78 -13.71
CA TYR A 112 -13.97 -8.30 -15.07
C TYR A 112 -15.29 -8.92 -15.56
N TYR A 113 -15.93 -9.79 -14.77
CA TYR A 113 -17.17 -10.45 -15.20
C TYR A 113 -18.43 -9.63 -14.91
N GLU A 114 -18.45 -8.82 -13.85
CA GLU A 114 -19.64 -8.06 -13.45
C GLU A 114 -19.77 -6.74 -14.23
N LEU A 115 -18.64 -6.04 -14.43
CA LEU A 115 -18.62 -4.74 -15.12
C LEU A 115 -18.24 -4.84 -16.59
N GLY A 116 -17.76 -6.01 -17.04
CA GLY A 116 -17.51 -6.31 -18.44
C GLY A 116 -16.42 -5.44 -19.07
N TRP A 117 -15.45 -4.98 -18.29
CA TRP A 117 -14.52 -3.94 -18.72
C TRP A 117 -13.59 -4.35 -19.89
N GLY A 118 -13.53 -5.63 -20.27
CA GLY A 118 -12.67 -6.10 -21.37
C GLY A 118 -11.23 -6.38 -20.93
N GLY A 119 -10.95 -6.31 -19.63
CA GLY A 119 -9.67 -6.66 -19.01
C GLY A 119 -9.79 -6.79 -17.48
N TRP A 120 -8.70 -7.20 -16.83
CA TRP A 120 -8.69 -7.45 -15.38
C TRP A 120 -8.32 -6.21 -14.53
N TRP A 121 -7.95 -5.10 -15.16
CA TRP A 121 -7.48 -3.89 -14.47
C TRP A 121 -7.77 -2.64 -15.31
N PHE A 122 -8.33 -1.59 -14.70
CA PHE A 122 -8.80 -0.39 -15.42
C PHE A 122 -8.23 0.92 -14.90
N TRP A 123 -7.37 0.86 -13.87
CA TRP A 123 -6.85 2.05 -13.21
C TRP A 123 -7.96 2.95 -12.64
N ASP A 124 -9.11 2.36 -12.27
CA ASP A 124 -10.17 3.10 -11.60
C ASP A 124 -9.64 3.67 -10.27
N PRO A 125 -10.05 4.89 -9.86
CA PRO A 125 -9.53 5.50 -8.64
C PRO A 125 -9.63 4.64 -7.37
N VAL A 126 -10.62 3.74 -7.27
CA VAL A 126 -10.76 2.83 -6.12
C VAL A 126 -9.81 1.64 -6.24
N GLU A 127 -9.59 1.10 -7.44
CA GLU A 127 -8.52 0.12 -7.70
C GLU A 127 -7.16 0.71 -7.32
N ASN A 128 -6.87 1.92 -7.80
CA ASN A 128 -5.64 2.67 -7.50
C ASN A 128 -5.45 2.89 -6.00
N ALA A 129 -6.53 3.22 -5.28
CA ALA A 129 -6.52 3.41 -3.83
C ALA A 129 -6.01 2.17 -3.09
N SER A 130 -6.36 0.97 -3.56
CA SER A 130 -5.88 -0.30 -3.00
C SER A 130 -4.47 -0.67 -3.44
N PHE A 131 -4.07 -0.26 -4.64
CA PHE A 131 -2.76 -0.60 -5.20
C PHE A 131 -1.60 0.20 -4.60
N MET A 132 -1.84 1.47 -4.23
CA MET A 132 -0.82 2.31 -3.58
C MET A 132 -0.23 1.69 -2.29
N PRO A 133 -1.02 1.27 -1.27
CA PRO A 133 -0.48 0.61 -0.10
C PRO A 133 0.14 -0.75 -0.41
N TRP A 134 -0.31 -1.44 -1.47
CA TRP A 134 0.32 -2.69 -1.92
C TRP A 134 1.76 -2.45 -2.41
N LEU A 135 1.98 -1.42 -3.24
CA LEU A 135 3.32 -1.04 -3.71
C LEU A 135 4.25 -0.64 -2.56
N ALA A 136 3.76 0.20 -1.64
CA ALA A 136 4.51 0.60 -0.45
C ALA A 136 4.77 -0.60 0.48
N GLY A 137 3.82 -1.52 0.64
CA GLY A 137 3.95 -2.75 1.39
C GLY A 137 4.99 -3.71 0.80
N THR A 138 5.03 -3.84 -0.53
CA THR A 138 6.06 -4.61 -1.24
C THR A 138 7.45 -4.02 -0.99
N ALA A 139 7.59 -2.69 -1.04
CA ALA A 139 8.85 -2.03 -0.72
C ALA A 139 9.23 -2.23 0.77
N LEU A 140 8.24 -2.21 1.66
CA LEU A 140 8.42 -2.44 3.09
C LEU A 140 8.94 -3.86 3.37
N LEU A 141 8.39 -4.89 2.71
CA LEU A 141 8.86 -6.28 2.86
C LEU A 141 10.33 -6.44 2.46
N HIS A 142 10.73 -5.84 1.34
CA HIS A 142 12.15 -5.84 0.93
C HIS A 142 13.02 -5.07 1.92
N SER A 143 12.55 -3.93 2.41
CA SER A 143 13.29 -3.14 3.42
C SER A 143 13.45 -3.88 4.75
N LEU A 144 12.41 -4.59 5.19
CA LEU A 144 12.43 -5.44 6.38
C LEU A 144 13.44 -6.58 6.23
N ALA A 145 13.53 -7.22 5.06
CA ALA A 145 14.52 -8.25 4.79
C ALA A 145 15.97 -7.72 4.91
N VAL A 146 16.25 -6.52 4.39
CA VAL A 146 17.57 -5.88 4.56
C VAL A 146 17.83 -5.50 6.01
N THR A 147 16.80 -4.99 6.71
CA THR A 147 16.92 -4.58 8.11
C THR A 147 17.23 -5.76 9.02
N GLU A 148 16.57 -6.90 8.78
CA GLU A 148 16.79 -8.14 9.53
C GLU A 148 18.18 -8.74 9.26
N GLN A 149 18.59 -8.81 8.00
CA GLN A 149 19.83 -9.50 7.61
C GLN A 149 21.10 -8.67 7.82
N ARG A 150 21.00 -7.33 7.73
CA ARG A 150 22.18 -6.43 7.66
C ARG A 150 22.12 -5.25 8.61
N ALA A 151 21.05 -5.14 9.42
CA ALA A 151 20.78 -3.98 10.27
C ALA A 151 20.79 -2.63 9.50
N GLY A 152 20.64 -2.67 8.17
CA GLY A 152 20.55 -1.51 7.29
C GLY A 152 19.11 -1.01 7.15
N PHE A 153 18.92 0.11 6.47
CA PHE A 153 17.60 0.67 6.09
C PHE A 153 16.63 0.94 7.24
N LYS A 154 17.08 0.95 8.50
CA LYS A 154 16.22 1.16 9.67
C LYS A 154 15.25 2.34 9.51
N ALA A 155 15.76 3.54 9.21
CA ALA A 155 14.94 4.72 9.00
C ALA A 155 14.00 4.60 7.79
N TRP A 156 14.46 3.96 6.71
CA TRP A 156 13.65 3.74 5.51
C TRP A 156 12.49 2.78 5.77
N THR A 157 12.74 1.69 6.50
CA THR A 157 11.73 0.72 6.92
C THR A 157 10.65 1.38 7.79
N LEU A 158 11.05 2.25 8.73
CA LEU A 158 10.09 3.01 9.54
C LEU A 158 9.24 3.95 8.69
N LEU A 159 9.86 4.69 7.76
CA LEU A 159 9.15 5.58 6.86
C LEU A 159 8.16 4.80 5.98
N LEU A 160 8.57 3.66 5.42
CA LEU A 160 7.70 2.80 4.61
C LEU A 160 6.52 2.24 5.41
N SER A 161 6.73 1.89 6.69
CA SER A 161 5.64 1.46 7.59
C SER A 161 4.63 2.58 7.83
N ILE A 162 5.11 3.82 7.98
CA ILE A 162 4.24 5.01 8.09
C ILE A 162 3.50 5.24 6.78
N CYS A 163 4.20 5.23 5.65
CA CYS A 163 3.62 5.45 4.32
C CYS A 163 2.55 4.40 3.98
N ALA A 164 2.81 3.10 4.19
CA ALA A 164 1.86 2.05 3.85
C ALA A 164 0.52 2.23 4.59
N PHE A 165 0.54 2.45 5.91
CA PHE A 165 -0.68 2.69 6.66
C PHE A 165 -1.34 4.04 6.33
N SER A 166 -0.55 5.09 6.08
CA SER A 166 -1.06 6.39 5.63
C SER A 166 -1.80 6.29 4.29
N LEU A 167 -1.31 5.45 3.37
CA LEU A 167 -1.96 5.16 2.09
C LEU A 167 -3.25 4.35 2.28
N CYS A 168 -3.33 3.45 3.28
CA CYS A 168 -4.59 2.79 3.65
C CYS A 168 -5.63 3.80 4.15
N LEU A 169 -5.23 4.78 4.98
CA LEU A 169 -6.11 5.86 5.43
C LEU A 169 -6.55 6.76 4.26
N LEU A 170 -5.62 7.10 3.37
CA LEU A 170 -5.93 7.83 2.14
C LEU A 170 -6.93 7.07 1.28
N GLY A 171 -6.72 5.77 1.06
CA GLY A 171 -7.67 4.95 0.30
C GLY A 171 -9.05 4.92 0.95
N THR A 172 -9.12 4.84 2.28
CA THR A 172 -10.38 4.92 3.03
C THR A 172 -11.07 6.28 2.83
N PHE A 173 -10.31 7.38 2.89
CA PHE A 173 -10.82 8.72 2.61
C PHE A 173 -11.36 8.82 1.17
N LEU A 174 -10.58 8.38 0.19
CA LEU A 174 -10.91 8.45 -1.22
C LEU A 174 -12.23 7.73 -1.55
N VAL A 175 -12.42 6.53 -1.01
CA VAL A 175 -13.63 5.71 -1.29
C VAL A 175 -14.86 6.20 -0.52
N ARG A 176 -14.69 6.82 0.66
CA ARG A 176 -15.82 7.18 1.55
C ARG A 176 -16.23 8.65 1.53
N SER A 177 -15.37 9.53 1.06
CA SER A 177 -15.62 10.98 1.07
C SER A 177 -16.61 11.46 0.01
N GLY A 178 -16.87 10.66 -1.03
CA GLY A 178 -17.66 11.08 -2.20
C GLY A 178 -16.94 12.07 -3.11
N VAL A 179 -15.65 12.28 -2.86
CA VAL A 179 -14.81 13.25 -3.59
C VAL A 179 -14.37 12.68 -4.95
N LEU A 180 -14.29 11.35 -5.06
CA LEU A 180 -14.04 10.65 -6.31
C LEU A 180 -15.35 10.31 -7.03
N VAL A 181 -15.29 10.35 -8.36
CA VAL A 181 -16.29 9.73 -9.23
C VAL A 181 -15.76 8.34 -9.57
N SER A 182 -16.38 7.29 -9.03
CA SER A 182 -16.04 5.90 -9.32
C SER A 182 -17.26 5.02 -9.15
N VAL A 183 -17.35 3.96 -9.95
CA VAL A 183 -18.39 2.93 -9.85
C VAL A 183 -18.28 2.09 -8.57
N HIS A 184 -17.09 2.06 -7.97
CA HIS A 184 -16.80 1.34 -6.74
C HIS A 184 -17.00 2.18 -5.47
N ALA A 185 -17.38 3.45 -5.61
CA ALA A 185 -17.64 4.32 -4.48
C ALA A 185 -19.06 4.12 -3.93
N PHE A 186 -19.17 3.56 -2.73
CA PHE A 186 -20.45 3.32 -2.05
C PHE A 186 -20.55 4.04 -0.70
N ALA A 187 -21.76 4.47 -0.36
CA ALA A 187 -22.08 5.14 0.92
C ALA A 187 -21.23 6.40 1.20
N SER A 188 -21.05 7.22 0.16
CA SER A 188 -20.40 8.53 0.23
C SER A 188 -21.19 9.50 1.10
N ASP A 189 -20.50 10.15 2.03
CA ASP A 189 -21.06 11.17 2.91
C ASP A 189 -19.98 12.21 3.25
N PRO A 190 -20.21 13.52 2.98
CA PRO A 190 -19.24 14.56 3.27
C PRO A 190 -18.79 14.61 4.74
N ALA A 191 -19.68 14.36 5.70
CA ALA A 191 -19.34 14.36 7.13
C ALA A 191 -18.38 13.22 7.47
N ARG A 192 -18.58 12.02 6.89
CA ARG A 192 -17.65 10.89 7.02
C ARG A 192 -16.31 11.20 6.37
N GLY A 193 -16.33 11.78 5.17
CA GLY A 193 -15.14 12.21 4.45
C GLY A 193 -14.30 13.17 5.28
N MET A 194 -14.92 14.19 5.87
CA MET A 194 -14.24 15.18 6.72
C MET A 194 -13.65 14.58 7.99
N PHE A 195 -14.37 13.67 8.66
CA PHE A 195 -13.82 12.97 9.82
C PHE A 195 -12.58 12.15 9.44
N ILE A 196 -12.67 11.33 8.38
CA ILE A 196 -11.56 10.49 7.94
C ILE A 196 -10.38 11.37 7.48
N LEU A 197 -10.64 12.50 6.82
CA LEU A 197 -9.59 13.46 6.45
C LEU A 197 -8.88 14.02 7.68
N ALA A 198 -9.62 14.49 8.68
CA ALA A 198 -9.05 15.01 9.92
C ALA A 198 -8.25 13.94 10.66
N PHE A 199 -8.78 12.72 10.74
CA PHE A 199 -8.10 11.57 11.34
C PHE A 199 -6.83 11.22 10.58
N MET A 200 -6.87 11.19 9.25
CA MET A 200 -5.70 10.97 8.39
C MET A 200 -4.64 12.05 8.59
N VAL A 201 -5.02 13.34 8.60
CA VAL A 201 -4.08 14.45 8.85
C VAL A 201 -3.42 14.30 10.22
N LEU A 202 -4.17 13.94 11.25
CA LEU A 202 -3.64 13.75 12.60
C LEU A 202 -2.67 12.56 12.67
N VAL A 203 -3.07 11.39 12.14
CA VAL A 203 -2.28 10.16 12.20
C VAL A 203 -1.06 10.22 11.29
N THR A 204 -1.26 10.58 10.02
CA THR A 204 -0.18 10.71 9.02
C THR A 204 0.72 11.89 9.34
N GLY A 205 0.15 13.07 9.62
CA GLY A 205 0.93 14.26 9.96
C GLY A 205 1.71 14.09 11.27
N GLY A 206 1.06 13.55 12.31
CA GLY A 206 1.71 13.29 13.60
C GLY A 206 2.84 12.25 13.50
N SER A 207 2.64 11.18 12.74
CA SER A 207 3.67 10.15 12.53
C SER A 207 4.84 10.63 11.68
N LEU A 208 4.60 11.37 10.60
CA LEU A 208 5.65 11.97 9.78
C LEU A 208 6.42 13.05 10.54
N LEU A 209 5.74 13.88 11.35
CA LEU A 209 6.39 14.84 12.23
C LEU A 209 7.29 14.13 13.26
N LEU A 210 6.77 13.07 13.90
CA LEU A 210 7.54 12.26 14.82
C LEU A 210 8.78 11.65 14.13
N PHE A 211 8.62 11.15 12.90
CA PHE A 211 9.73 10.65 12.09
C PHE A 211 10.75 11.74 11.77
N ALA A 212 10.32 12.95 11.38
CA ALA A 212 11.21 14.07 11.10
C ALA A 212 12.05 14.45 12.34
N VAL A 213 11.43 14.47 13.52
CA VAL A 213 12.10 14.84 14.78
C VAL A 213 12.98 13.72 15.33
N ARG A 214 12.55 12.45 15.27
CA ARG A 214 13.22 11.32 15.95
C ARG A 214 13.94 10.35 15.02
N GLY A 215 13.68 10.38 13.73
CA GLY A 215 14.20 9.41 12.76
C GLY A 215 15.72 9.33 12.69
N HIS A 216 16.42 10.44 12.97
CA HIS A 216 17.89 10.48 13.03
C HIS A 216 18.48 9.54 14.10
N ARG A 217 17.75 9.29 15.20
CA ARG A 217 18.21 8.41 16.30
C ARG A 217 18.25 6.95 15.90
N VAL A 218 17.52 6.57 14.86
CA VAL A 218 17.33 5.18 14.42
C VAL A 218 18.08 4.90 13.11
N ARG A 219 18.98 5.80 12.70
CA ARG A 219 19.71 5.69 11.44
C ARG A 219 20.78 4.60 11.53
N SER A 220 20.80 3.72 10.53
CA SER A 220 21.86 2.71 10.39
C SER A 220 23.11 3.34 9.75
N ARG A 221 24.30 3.12 10.33
CA ARG A 221 25.58 3.44 9.68
C ARG A 221 26.08 2.23 8.90
N VAL A 222 25.57 2.01 7.69
CA VAL A 222 26.01 0.91 6.83
C VAL A 222 26.41 1.47 5.48
N ASN A 223 27.67 1.28 5.11
CA ASN A 223 28.18 1.57 3.77
C ASN A 223 27.98 0.32 2.91
N ASN A 224 26.90 0.31 2.13
CA ASN A 224 26.65 -0.77 1.17
C ASN A 224 27.56 -0.59 -0.05
N ALA A 225 28.15 -1.68 -0.54
CA ALA A 225 28.82 -1.65 -1.83
C ALA A 225 27.80 -1.40 -2.95
N LEU A 226 28.19 -0.67 -4.00
CA LEU A 226 27.33 -0.40 -5.16
C LEU A 226 26.74 -1.69 -5.76
N TRP A 227 27.58 -2.73 -5.87
CA TRP A 227 27.16 -4.05 -6.32
C TRP A 227 27.00 -5.00 -5.14
N SER A 228 25.79 -4.99 -4.56
CA SER A 228 25.38 -5.83 -3.43
C SER A 228 23.86 -6.06 -3.48
N ARG A 229 23.39 -7.12 -2.82
CA ARG A 229 21.95 -7.40 -2.71
C ARG A 229 21.18 -6.23 -2.08
N GLU A 230 21.78 -5.57 -1.09
CA GLU A 230 21.22 -4.39 -0.43
C GLU A 230 20.97 -3.25 -1.41
N SER A 231 21.94 -2.95 -2.29
CA SER A 231 21.83 -1.87 -3.27
C SER A 231 20.79 -2.18 -4.36
N LEU A 232 20.69 -3.45 -4.79
CA LEU A 232 19.66 -3.86 -5.75
C LEU A 232 18.24 -3.83 -5.14
N LEU A 233 18.11 -4.26 -3.87
CA LEU A 233 16.85 -4.13 -3.12
C LEU A 233 16.46 -2.67 -2.89
N LEU A 234 17.44 -1.78 -2.66
CA LEU A 234 17.19 -0.34 -2.61
C LEU A 234 16.69 0.20 -3.94
N GLY A 235 17.31 -0.20 -5.06
CA GLY A 235 16.86 0.16 -6.41
C GLY A 235 15.42 -0.26 -6.66
N ASN A 236 15.06 -1.50 -6.30
CA ASN A 236 13.67 -1.98 -6.36
C ASN A 236 12.73 -1.15 -5.49
N ASN A 237 13.13 -0.80 -4.27
CA ASN A 237 12.32 0.05 -3.40
C ASN A 237 12.10 1.45 -4.00
N VAL A 238 13.12 2.05 -4.61
CA VAL A 238 12.98 3.36 -5.28
C VAL A 238 11.99 3.27 -6.43
N LEU A 239 12.08 2.24 -7.28
CA LEU A 239 11.15 2.03 -8.39
C LEU A 239 9.72 1.77 -7.92
N LEU A 240 9.53 0.97 -6.86
CA LEU A 240 8.21 0.72 -6.26
C LEU A 240 7.59 2.00 -5.69
N MET A 241 8.39 2.83 -5.01
CA MET A 241 7.91 4.11 -4.48
C MET A 241 7.65 5.12 -5.59
N ALA A 242 8.45 5.13 -6.66
CA ALA A 242 8.18 5.93 -7.85
C ALA A 242 6.86 5.51 -8.53
N ALA A 243 6.62 4.20 -8.67
CA ALA A 243 5.36 3.68 -9.20
C ALA A 243 4.17 4.07 -8.31
N MET A 244 4.31 3.96 -7.00
CA MET A 244 3.29 4.41 -6.05
C MET A 244 3.01 5.91 -6.23
N LEU A 245 4.04 6.75 -6.37
CA LEU A 245 3.87 8.19 -6.61
C LEU A 245 3.17 8.48 -7.94
N VAL A 246 3.45 7.72 -9.01
CA VAL A 246 2.72 7.84 -10.28
C VAL A 246 1.24 7.55 -10.08
N VAL A 247 0.89 6.46 -9.37
CA VAL A 247 -0.51 6.12 -9.07
C VAL A 247 -1.17 7.21 -8.23
N LEU A 248 -0.48 7.67 -7.18
CA LEU A 248 -0.96 8.73 -6.29
C LEU A 248 -1.24 10.02 -7.05
N LEU A 249 -0.28 10.48 -7.84
CA LEU A 249 -0.41 11.72 -8.63
C LEU A 249 -1.49 11.57 -9.70
N GLY A 250 -1.50 10.47 -10.46
CA GLY A 250 -2.53 10.23 -11.47
C GLY A 250 -3.94 10.17 -10.89
N THR A 251 -4.09 9.65 -9.67
CA THR A 251 -5.39 9.56 -8.97
C THR A 251 -5.81 10.91 -8.38
N LEU A 252 -4.88 11.65 -7.76
CA LEU A 252 -5.19 12.90 -7.05
C LEU A 252 -5.22 14.14 -7.95
N LEU A 253 -4.51 14.14 -9.08
CA LEU A 253 -4.40 15.31 -9.96
C LEU A 253 -5.76 15.76 -10.51
N PRO A 254 -6.64 14.88 -11.05
CA PRO A 254 -8.00 15.26 -11.44
C PRO A 254 -8.80 15.91 -10.32
N LEU A 255 -8.64 15.41 -9.10
CA LEU A 255 -9.32 15.93 -7.93
C LEU A 255 -8.82 17.35 -7.59
N VAL A 256 -7.51 17.53 -7.50
CA VAL A 256 -6.92 18.85 -7.20
C VAL A 256 -7.33 19.88 -8.25
N HIS A 257 -7.28 19.52 -9.53
CA HIS A 257 -7.67 20.41 -10.63
C HIS A 257 -9.14 20.87 -10.53
N LYS A 258 -10.03 19.94 -10.18
CA LYS A 258 -11.45 20.24 -9.93
C LYS A 258 -11.66 21.17 -8.75
N GLN A 259 -10.94 20.96 -7.64
CA GLN A 259 -11.07 21.78 -6.42
C GLN A 259 -10.46 23.18 -6.57
N LEU A 260 -9.45 23.34 -7.42
CA LEU A 260 -8.87 24.64 -7.76
C LEU A 260 -9.71 25.44 -8.78
N GLY A 261 -10.82 24.90 -9.26
CA GLY A 261 -11.66 25.57 -10.26
C GLY A 261 -11.03 25.61 -11.67
N LEU A 262 -10.01 24.81 -11.93
CA LEU A 262 -9.31 24.78 -13.22
C LEU A 262 -10.06 23.94 -14.28
N GLY A 263 -11.13 23.23 -13.87
CA GLY A 263 -11.96 22.37 -14.72
C GLY A 263 -11.82 20.88 -14.35
N SER A 264 -12.46 20.01 -15.12
CA SER A 264 -12.32 18.56 -14.96
C SER A 264 -11.35 17.99 -15.98
N ILE A 265 -10.29 17.34 -15.51
CA ILE A 265 -9.40 16.52 -16.33
C ILE A 265 -9.63 15.05 -16.00
N SER A 266 -9.29 14.16 -16.93
CA SER A 266 -9.30 12.72 -16.70
C SER A 266 -7.93 12.15 -16.99
N VAL A 267 -7.41 11.33 -16.08
CA VAL A 267 -6.17 10.57 -16.27
C VAL A 267 -6.59 9.12 -16.43
N GLY A 268 -6.56 8.63 -17.67
CA GLY A 268 -6.98 7.27 -18.01
C GLY A 268 -5.83 6.27 -18.11
N GLU A 269 -6.20 5.03 -18.42
CA GLU A 269 -5.30 3.89 -18.59
C GLU A 269 -4.03 4.18 -19.43
N PRO A 270 -4.07 4.89 -20.59
CA PRO A 270 -2.87 5.11 -21.40
C PRO A 270 -1.72 5.79 -20.65
N PHE A 271 -2.03 6.73 -19.74
CA PHE A 271 -1.04 7.39 -18.91
C PHE A 271 -0.37 6.39 -17.96
N PHE A 272 -1.18 5.63 -17.21
CA PHE A 272 -0.68 4.67 -16.24
C PHE A 272 0.12 3.56 -16.92
N ASN A 273 -0.41 2.97 -18.00
CA ASN A 273 0.29 1.93 -18.76
C ASN A 273 1.66 2.41 -19.23
N THR A 274 1.74 3.60 -19.84
CA THR A 274 3.02 4.15 -20.31
C THR A 274 4.01 4.33 -19.16
N MET A 275 3.59 4.99 -18.07
CA MET A 275 4.48 5.24 -16.93
C MET A 275 4.90 3.93 -16.24
N PHE A 276 3.99 2.96 -16.11
CA PHE A 276 4.29 1.66 -15.53
C PHE A 276 5.23 0.84 -16.40
N THR A 277 5.13 0.90 -17.73
CA THR A 277 6.12 0.24 -18.61
C THR A 277 7.52 0.74 -18.30
N TRP A 278 7.74 2.05 -18.19
CA TRP A 278 9.05 2.62 -17.89
C TRP A 278 9.60 2.24 -16.51
N LEU A 279 8.72 2.02 -15.52
CA LEU A 279 9.11 1.70 -14.15
C LEU A 279 9.22 0.18 -13.89
N MET A 280 8.30 -0.61 -14.44
CA MET A 280 8.20 -2.05 -14.19
C MET A 280 9.24 -2.85 -14.98
N VAL A 281 9.65 -2.41 -16.17
CA VAL A 281 10.71 -3.07 -16.93
C VAL A 281 12.04 -3.10 -16.16
N PRO A 282 12.62 -1.98 -15.69
CA PRO A 282 13.83 -2.02 -14.89
C PRO A 282 13.62 -2.71 -13.53
N PHE A 283 12.43 -2.59 -12.93
CA PHE A 283 12.09 -3.30 -11.69
C PHE A 283 12.15 -4.82 -11.88
N ALA A 284 11.56 -5.36 -12.95
CA ALA A 284 11.57 -6.79 -13.25
C ALA A 284 12.99 -7.33 -13.47
N LEU A 285 13.84 -6.56 -14.15
CA LEU A 285 15.26 -6.90 -14.33
C LEU A 285 16.00 -6.95 -12.99
N LEU A 286 15.83 -5.93 -12.15
CA LEU A 286 16.43 -5.90 -10.81
C LEU A 286 15.88 -7.00 -9.89
N LEU A 287 14.59 -7.33 -9.99
CA LEU A 287 13.96 -8.44 -9.27
C LEU A 287 14.56 -9.80 -9.66
N GLY A 288 14.84 -10.02 -10.95
CA GLY A 288 15.51 -11.24 -11.41
C GLY A 288 16.98 -11.34 -10.99
N VAL A 289 17.72 -10.22 -11.04
CA VAL A 289 19.16 -10.18 -10.69
C VAL A 289 19.41 -10.17 -9.18
N GLY A 290 18.58 -9.45 -8.42
CA GLY A 290 18.77 -9.19 -6.98
C GLY A 290 19.03 -10.42 -6.12
N PRO A 291 18.20 -11.48 -6.19
CA PRO A 291 18.40 -12.71 -5.44
C PRO A 291 19.70 -13.45 -5.76
N LEU A 292 20.26 -13.27 -6.97
CA LEU A 292 21.49 -13.91 -7.41
C LEU A 292 22.76 -13.24 -6.87
N VAL A 293 22.66 -11.97 -6.49
CA VAL A 293 23.77 -11.18 -5.93
C VAL A 293 23.88 -11.44 -4.43
N ARG A 294 25.11 -11.52 -3.91
CA ARG A 294 25.40 -11.73 -2.48
C ARG A 294 25.19 -10.47 -1.63
N TRP A 295 24.94 -10.67 -0.33
CA TRP A 295 24.89 -9.60 0.66
C TRP A 295 26.27 -8.94 0.84
N GLY A 296 26.29 -7.64 1.10
CA GLY A 296 27.46 -6.83 1.42
C GLY A 296 28.27 -6.39 0.21
N ARG A 297 28.81 -7.34 -0.57
CA ARG A 297 29.55 -7.07 -1.80
C ARG A 297 29.61 -8.31 -2.68
N ASP A 298 29.46 -8.09 -3.99
CA ASP A 298 29.66 -9.13 -4.99
C ASP A 298 30.45 -8.59 -6.20
N ARG A 299 30.71 -9.44 -7.20
CA ARG A 299 31.29 -9.03 -8.49
C ARG A 299 30.33 -9.42 -9.64
N PRO A 300 30.05 -8.53 -10.61
CA PRO A 300 29.16 -8.85 -11.73
C PRO A 300 29.55 -10.11 -12.52
N ARG A 301 30.86 -10.41 -12.61
CA ARG A 301 31.37 -11.61 -13.28
C ARG A 301 30.81 -12.91 -12.68
N ASN A 302 30.46 -12.94 -11.40
CA ASN A 302 30.02 -14.15 -10.70
C ASN A 302 28.67 -14.68 -11.20
N ILE A 303 27.81 -13.79 -11.72
CA ILE A 303 26.48 -14.16 -12.24
C ILE A 303 26.41 -14.13 -13.77
N ARG A 304 27.51 -13.80 -14.46
CA ARG A 304 27.54 -13.59 -15.92
C ARG A 304 27.03 -14.80 -16.69
N THR A 305 27.52 -16.00 -16.37
CA THR A 305 27.11 -17.22 -17.07
C THR A 305 25.62 -17.47 -16.90
N LEU A 306 25.09 -17.29 -15.68
CA LEU A 306 23.68 -17.48 -15.38
C LEU A 306 22.79 -16.47 -16.13
N LEU A 307 23.20 -15.21 -16.19
CA LEU A 307 22.48 -14.17 -16.93
C LEU A 307 22.51 -14.42 -18.44
N LEU A 308 23.64 -14.88 -18.98
CA LEU A 308 23.75 -15.26 -20.40
C LEU A 308 22.86 -16.46 -20.71
N THR A 309 22.85 -17.49 -19.85
CA THR A 309 21.96 -18.63 -20.05
C THR A 309 20.49 -18.22 -19.99
N ALA A 310 20.11 -17.34 -19.06
CA ALA A 310 18.75 -16.83 -18.96
C ALA A 310 18.35 -15.98 -20.18
N LEU A 311 19.26 -15.14 -20.68
CA LEU A 311 19.01 -14.33 -21.87
C LEU A 311 18.82 -15.21 -23.12
N VAL A 312 19.73 -16.17 -23.33
CA VAL A 312 19.65 -17.08 -24.48
C VAL A 312 18.40 -17.96 -24.39
N SER A 313 18.09 -18.52 -23.22
CA SER A 313 16.88 -19.34 -23.06
C SER A 313 15.61 -18.51 -23.28
N THR A 314 15.55 -17.27 -22.77
CA THR A 314 14.40 -16.38 -22.99
C THR A 314 14.24 -16.04 -24.46
N LEU A 315 15.33 -15.72 -25.17
CA LEU A 315 15.28 -15.41 -26.60
C LEU A 315 14.81 -16.62 -27.42
N VAL A 316 15.36 -17.80 -27.15
CA VAL A 316 14.97 -19.05 -27.83
C VAL A 316 13.51 -19.37 -27.57
N LEU A 317 13.06 -19.29 -26.31
CA LEU A 317 11.66 -19.52 -25.96
C LEU A 317 10.73 -18.48 -26.59
N SER A 318 11.14 -17.22 -26.68
CA SER A 318 10.33 -16.16 -27.32
C SER A 318 10.12 -16.34 -28.82
N VAL A 319 11.02 -17.10 -29.48
CA VAL A 319 10.89 -17.43 -30.91
C VAL A 319 10.13 -18.74 -31.11
N LEU A 320 10.27 -19.70 -30.17
CA LEU A 320 9.67 -21.02 -30.28
C LEU A 320 8.24 -21.11 -29.74
N LEU A 321 7.86 -20.24 -28.80
CA LEU A 321 6.51 -20.19 -28.24
C LEU A 321 5.71 -19.10 -28.98
N PRO A 322 4.50 -19.41 -29.48
CA PRO A 322 3.65 -18.49 -30.23
C PRO A 322 3.11 -17.32 -29.40
#